data_AF-A0A7S1E5W5-F1
#
_entry.id   AF-A0A7S1E5W5-F1
#
_cell.length_a   1.000
_cell.length_b   1.000
_cell.length_c   1.000
_cell.angle_alpha   90.00
_cell.angle_beta   90.00
_cell.angle_gamma   90.00
#
_symmetry.space_group_name_H-M   'P 1'
#
loop_
_entity.id
_entity.type
_entity.pdbx_description
1 polymer ?
#
loop_
_entity_poly.entity_id
_entity_poly.type
_entity_poly.pdbx_seq_one_letter_code
_entity_poly.pdbx_strand_id
1 'polypeptide(L)'
;CETLYLVGDIIDGWQLKRSWYWPQAHNDVVQKLLRKARKGTRVIFIPGNHDEFARKYLAHNFGGVDVMEEAVHVTADGKRLWITHGDLYDGVIQCARWMT
;
A
#
# COMPACT_ATOMS: atom_id res chain seq x y z
N CYS A 1 7.75 15.71 -1.06
CA CYS A 1 8.15 14.71 -0.06
C CYS A 1 9.16 13.78 -0.71
N GLU A 2 10.07 13.24 0.09
CA GLU A 2 11.09 12.30 -0.37
C GLU A 2 10.48 10.91 -0.60
N THR A 3 9.76 10.38 0.40
CA THR A 3 9.04 9.10 0.29
C THR A 3 7.54 9.29 0.50
N LEU A 4 6.73 8.54 -0.23
CA LEU A 4 5.28 8.43 -0.07
C LEU A 4 4.94 6.94 0.13
N TYR A 5 4.36 6.62 1.29
CA TYR A 5 3.85 5.29 1.58
C TYR A 5 2.34 5.27 1.32
N LEU A 6 1.87 4.32 0.51
CA LEU A 6 0.47 3.98 0.30
C LEU A 6 0.22 2.68 1.05
N VAL A 7 -0.53 2.71 2.15
CA VAL A 7 -0.65 1.58 3.08
C VAL A 7 -2.06 1.04 3.08
N GLY A 8 -2.26 -0.08 2.39
CA GLY A 8 -3.51 -0.84 2.38
C GLY A 8 -4.64 -0.22 1.57
N ASP A 9 -5.50 -1.11 1.06
CA ASP A 9 -6.84 -0.89 0.51
C ASP A 9 -6.98 0.36 -0.37
N ILE A 10 -5.97 0.63 -1.20
CA ILE A 10 -5.99 1.77 -2.14
C ILE A 10 -6.87 1.43 -3.35
N ILE A 11 -6.93 0.15 -3.74
CA ILE A 11 -7.74 -0.34 -4.85
C ILE A 11 -8.51 -1.58 -4.39
N ASP A 12 -9.83 -1.45 -4.22
CA ASP A 12 -10.67 -2.62 -3.93
C ASP A 12 -10.79 -3.53 -5.17
N GLY A 13 -9.90 -4.53 -5.23
CA GLY A 13 -9.86 -5.52 -6.30
C GLY A 13 -11.09 -6.44 -6.31
N TRP A 14 -11.75 -6.63 -5.17
CA TRP A 14 -12.96 -7.45 -5.08
C TRP A 14 -14.16 -6.72 -5.69
N GLN A 15 -14.32 -5.44 -5.39
CA GLN A 15 -15.38 -4.63 -5.99
C GLN A 15 -15.20 -4.49 -7.50
N LEU A 16 -13.96 -4.29 -7.97
CA LEU A 16 -13.60 -4.26 -9.40
C LEU A 16 -13.89 -5.57 -10.13
N LYS A 17 -13.60 -6.72 -9.52
CA LYS A 17 -13.95 -8.05 -10.06
C LYS A 17 -15.47 -8.25 -10.13
N ARG A 18 -16.22 -7.76 -9.13
CA ARG A 18 -17.68 -7.94 -9.05
C ARG A 18 -18.45 -7.05 -10.02
N SER A 19 -18.00 -5.81 -10.20
CA SER A 19 -18.57 -4.87 -11.16
C SER A 19 -17.47 -3.94 -11.64
N TRP A 20 -17.25 -3.91 -12.95
CA TRP A 20 -16.27 -3.01 -13.54
C TRP A 20 -16.76 -1.56 -13.42
N TYR A 21 -16.25 -0.85 -12.42
CA TYR A 21 -16.50 0.56 -12.19
C TYR A 21 -15.17 1.29 -12.00
N TRP A 22 -14.70 1.94 -13.05
CA TRP A 22 -13.44 2.68 -13.06
C TRP A 22 -13.63 4.07 -13.71
N PRO A 23 -14.25 5.03 -13.00
CA PRO A 23 -14.44 6.37 -13.54
C PRO A 23 -13.11 7.13 -13.63
N GLN A 24 -13.08 8.13 -14.50
CA GLN A 24 -11.88 8.94 -14.80
C GLN A 24 -11.14 9.44 -13.55
N ALA A 25 -11.87 9.78 -12.48
CA ALA A 25 -11.27 10.22 -11.22
C ALA A 25 -10.26 9.23 -10.63
N HIS A 26 -10.47 7.91 -10.79
CA HIS A 26 -9.50 6.89 -10.34
C HIS A 26 -8.21 6.94 -11.17
N ASN A 27 -8.35 7.06 -12.49
CA ASN A 27 -7.20 7.23 -13.37
C ASN A 27 -6.43 8.53 -13.06
N ASP A 28 -7.11 9.61 -12.74
CA ASP A 28 -6.48 10.88 -12.38
C ASP A 28 -5.62 10.75 -11.11
N VAL A 29 -6.07 9.96 -10.12
CA VAL A 29 -5.29 9.66 -8.91
C VAL A 29 -4.04 8.85 -9.27
N VAL A 30 -4.20 7.76 -10.04
CA VAL A 30 -3.06 6.93 -10.49
C VAL A 30 -2.03 7.78 -11.26
N GLN A 31 -2.48 8.62 -12.19
CA GLN A 31 -1.60 9.49 -12.96
C GLN A 31 -0.87 10.51 -12.09
N LYS A 32 -1.53 11.09 -11.08
CA LYS A 32 -0.88 12.00 -10.12
C LYS A 32 0.21 11.28 -9.32
N LEU A 33 -0.02 10.05 -8.87
CA LEU A 33 0.98 9.23 -8.19
C LEU A 33 2.18 8.94 -9.09
N LEU A 34 1.94 8.48 -10.32
CA LEU A 34 3.02 8.22 -11.29
C LEU A 34 3.81 9.48 -11.65
N ARG A 35 3.15 10.64 -11.80
CA ARG A 35 3.83 11.92 -12.01
C ARG A 35 4.71 12.30 -10.82
N LYS A 36 4.27 12.01 -9.60
CA LYS A 36 5.04 12.26 -8.38
C LYS A 36 6.27 11.36 -8.32
N ALA A 37 6.12 10.08 -8.66
CA ALA A 37 7.24 9.14 -8.79
C ALA A 37 8.28 9.63 -9.80
N ARG A 38 7.84 10.03 -10.99
CA ARG A 38 8.73 10.58 -12.05
C ARG A 38 9.46 11.87 -11.64
N LYS A 39 8.95 12.62 -10.68
CA LYS A 39 9.59 13.82 -10.12
C LYS A 39 10.60 13.51 -8.99
N GLY A 40 10.86 12.24 -8.71
CA GLY A 40 11.86 11.79 -7.75
C GLY A 40 11.31 11.46 -6.36
N THR A 41 9.99 11.50 -6.14
CA THR A 41 9.43 10.95 -4.89
C THR A 41 9.46 9.43 -4.96
N ARG A 42 10.07 8.77 -3.98
CA ARG A 42 9.97 7.32 -3.81
C ARG A 42 8.54 6.96 -3.40
N VAL A 43 7.80 6.22 -4.22
CA VAL A 43 6.44 5.80 -3.91
C VAL A 43 6.47 4.31 -3.58
N ILE A 44 6.05 3.96 -2.38
CA ILE A 44 5.98 2.57 -1.91
C ILE A 44 4.51 2.25 -1.64
N PHE A 45 4.01 1.19 -2.28
CA PHE A 45 2.68 0.66 -2.06
C PHE A 45 2.75 -0.65 -1.29
N ILE A 46 2.11 -0.67 -0.13
CA ILE A 46 1.94 -1.84 0.71
C ILE A 46 0.48 -2.30 0.54
N PRO A 47 0.23 -3.41 -0.18
CA PRO A 47 -1.13 -3.86 -0.48
C PRO A 47 -1.81 -4.39 0.78
N GLY A 48 -3.13 -4.15 0.86
CA GLY A 48 -3.96 -4.65 1.94
C GLY A 48 -4.66 -5.97 1.63
N ASN A 49 -5.61 -6.34 2.49
CA ASN A 49 -6.45 -7.53 2.32
C ASN A 49 -7.29 -7.49 1.03
N HIS A 50 -7.78 -6.31 0.66
CA HIS A 50 -8.64 -6.14 -0.51
C HIS A 50 -7.85 -6.00 -1.82
N ASP A 51 -6.55 -5.73 -1.75
CA ASP A 51 -5.66 -5.54 -2.90
C ASP A 51 -5.03 -6.86 -3.39
N GLU A 52 -5.76 -7.97 -3.37
CA GLU A 52 -5.24 -9.30 -3.74
C GLU A 52 -4.60 -9.33 -5.15
N PHE A 53 -5.07 -8.47 -6.06
CA PHE A 53 -4.45 -8.27 -7.37
C PHE A 53 -3.03 -7.69 -7.26
N ALA A 54 -2.82 -6.68 -6.41
CA ALA A 54 -1.52 -6.04 -6.23
C ALA A 54 -0.50 -6.96 -5.55
N ARG A 55 -0.95 -7.86 -4.67
CA ARG A 55 -0.08 -8.88 -4.06
C ARG A 55 0.61 -9.79 -5.09
N LYS A 56 0.03 -9.97 -6.28
CA LYS A 56 0.66 -10.72 -7.39
C LYS A 56 1.89 -10.00 -8.00
N TYR A 57 2.03 -8.72 -7.71
CA TYR A 57 3.12 -7.86 -8.20
C TYR A 57 4.06 -7.44 -7.07
N LEU A 58 4.06 -8.14 -5.93
CA LEU A 58 5.07 -7.94 -4.89
C LEU A 58 6.48 -7.96 -5.49
N ALA A 59 7.35 -7.07 -5.01
CA ALA A 59 8.70 -6.85 -5.51
C ALA A 59 8.80 -6.38 -6.97
N HIS A 60 7.69 -6.00 -7.61
CA HIS A 60 7.70 -5.36 -8.93
C HIS A 60 7.62 -3.84 -8.78
N ASN A 61 8.27 -3.14 -9.70
CA ASN A 61 8.14 -1.69 -9.84
C ASN A 61 7.16 -1.37 -10.98
N PHE A 62 6.10 -0.63 -10.68
CA PHE A 62 5.12 -0.17 -11.66
C PHE A 62 5.26 1.33 -11.91
N GLY A 63 5.99 1.71 -12.95
CA GLY A 63 6.12 3.12 -13.37
C GLY A 63 6.71 4.04 -12.31
N GLY A 64 7.58 3.51 -11.43
CA GLY A 64 8.18 4.23 -10.31
C GLY A 64 7.47 4.03 -8.96
N VAL A 65 6.51 3.12 -8.88
CA VAL A 65 5.87 2.69 -7.62
C VAL A 65 6.38 1.30 -7.25
N ASP A 66 7.02 1.18 -6.09
CA ASP A 66 7.48 -0.09 -5.53
C ASP A 66 6.34 -0.78 -4.79
N VAL A 67 6.00 -2.01 -5.17
CA VAL A 67 5.01 -2.82 -4.43
C VAL A 67 5.74 -3.73 -3.45
N MET A 68 5.55 -3.51 -2.15
CA MET A 68 6.27 -4.19 -1.08
C MET A 68 5.30 -4.72 -0.03
N GLU A 69 5.64 -5.84 0.62
CA GLU A 69 4.81 -6.36 1.72
C GLU A 69 4.96 -5.51 3.00
N GLU A 70 6.13 -4.94 3.19
CA GLU A 70 6.47 -4.10 4.32
C GLU A 70 7.57 -3.11 3.94
N ALA A 71 7.74 -2.06 4.73
CA ALA A 71 8.85 -1.12 4.60
C ALA A 71 9.32 -0.60 5.95
N VAL A 72 10.58 -0.17 6.02
CA VAL A 72 11.09 0.59 7.18
C VAL A 72 11.30 2.03 6.76
N HIS A 73 10.64 2.95 7.46
CA HIS A 73 10.92 4.37 7.37
C HIS A 73 11.90 4.77 8.46
N VAL A 74 12.95 5.51 8.09
CA VAL A 74 13.86 6.13 9.07
C VAL A 74 13.50 7.61 9.14
N THR A 75 13.06 8.06 10.30
CA THR A 75 12.71 9.46 10.54
C THR A 75 13.96 10.33 10.60
N ALA A 76 13.77 11.66 10.51
CA ALA A 76 14.88 12.61 10.61
C ALA A 76 15.65 12.53 11.94
N ASP A 77 15.01 12.09 13.02
CA ASP A 77 15.63 11.83 14.34
C ASP A 77 16.17 10.39 14.49
N GLY A 78 16.22 9.61 13.41
CA GLY A 78 16.84 8.28 13.38
C GLY A 78 15.97 7.13 13.90
N LYS A 79 14.70 7.40 14.25
CA LYS A 79 13.77 6.33 14.65
C LYS A 79 13.39 5.49 13.44
N ARG A 80 13.27 4.19 13.67
CA ARG A 80 12.84 3.23 12.66
C ARG A 80 11.36 2.93 12.87
N LEU A 81 10.54 3.33 11.91
CA LEU A 81 9.11 3.01 11.87
C LEU A 81 8.92 1.86 10.89
N TRP A 82 8.30 0.78 11.36
CA TRP A 82 7.90 -0.32 10.50
C TRP A 82 6.52 -0.02 9.92
N ILE A 83 6.44 -0.06 8.60
CA ILE A 83 5.25 0.23 7.82
C ILE A 83 4.74 -1.09 7.27
N THR A 84 3.54 -1.47 7.70
CA THR A 84 2.82 -2.67 7.27
C THR A 84 1.32 -2.33 7.27
N HIS A 85 0.53 -3.05 6.48
CA HIS A 85 -0.92 -2.88 6.49
C HIS A 85 -1.55 -3.40 7.79
N GLY A 86 -1.02 -4.48 8.36
CA GLY A 86 -1.42 -5.01 9.67
C GLY A 86 -2.40 -6.18 9.63
N ASP A 87 -2.98 -6.51 8.47
CA ASP A 87 -3.89 -7.65 8.28
C ASP A 87 -3.31 -9.00 8.69
N LEU A 88 -2.01 -9.20 8.47
CA LEU A 88 -1.27 -10.39 8.91
C LEU A 88 -1.36 -10.62 10.43
N TYR A 89 -1.68 -9.59 11.22
CA TYR A 89 -1.73 -9.63 12.68
C TYR A 89 -3.15 -9.69 13.26
N ASP A 90 -4.20 -9.57 12.42
CA ASP A 90 -5.59 -9.65 12.87
C ASP A 90 -5.90 -11.00 13.55
N GLY A 91 -5.28 -12.10 13.07
CA GLY A 91 -5.43 -13.43 13.66
C GLY A 91 -4.74 -13.61 15.03
N VAL A 92 -3.68 -12.85 15.30
CA VAL A 92 -2.93 -12.90 16.57
C VAL A 92 -3.62 -12.06 17.64
N ILE A 93 -4.19 -10.91 17.27
CA ILE A 93 -4.94 -10.04 18.19
C ILE A 93 -6.24 -10.70 18.64
N GLN A 94 -6.90 -11.51 17.79
CA GLN A 94 -8.09 -12.27 18.20
C GLN A 94 -7.81 -13.34 19.28
N CYS A 95 -6.58 -13.86 19.36
CA CYS A 95 -6.16 -14.79 20.42
C CYS A 95 -5.73 -14.09 21.73
N ALA A 96 -5.60 -12.76 21.75
CA ALA A 96 -5.25 -11.97 22.93
C ALA A 96 -6.47 -11.42 23.69
N ARG A 97 -7.68 -11.91 23.38
CA ARG A 97 -8.82 -11.75 24.30
C ARG A 97 -8.48 -12.61 25.52
N TRP A 98 -8.41 -12.01 26.71
CA TRP A 98 -8.08 -12.60 28.02
C TRP A 98 -6.62 -12.44 28.49
N MET A 99 -6.21 -11.19 28.74
CA MET A 99 -5.46 -10.86 29.96
C MET A 99 -6.05 -9.57 30.56
N THR A 100 -7.13 -9.74 31.33
CA THR A 100 -7.52 -8.87 32.44
C THR A 100 -7.11 -9.54 33.74
#